data_AF-A0A7S7ETG9-F1
#
_entry.id   AF-A0A7S7ETG9-F1
#
_cell.length_a   1.000
_cell.length_b   1.000
_cell.length_c   1.000
_cell.angle_alpha   90.00
_cell.angle_beta   90.00
_cell.angle_gamma   90.00
#
_symmetry.space_group_name_H-M   'P 1'
#
loop_
_entity.id
_entity.type
_entity.pdbx_description
1 polymer ?
#
loop_
_entity_poly.entity_id
_entity_poly.type
_entity_poly.pdbx_seq_one_letter_code
_entity_poly.pdbx_strand_id
1 'polypeptide(L)'
;MFDVMVSNNGINADSKGKEIIFVSDLHFDFTKGKYKPKAALQMKDDFITFVKERYSNYLLCIAGDFFNRYEKTLDFVKEMEKNKINGFFVLGNHDFWNNGEKSHQDLINIFSSETQDNQYFKFLSTGKKYYWHDICVIGDTGWTSFRRRKRRVNLKQFMELPDATKVRDFNPTNIIELHEKWVNFANTVLKQEEKVLIITHFPMVDFTQEDKDCWWSSTTELKGDNSWRIFGHTHHMKEQQNNNVSFQRGYDNRDIEDLRFMGLKQYSSYSFGKLEKAEENKNLTVKPNFESISTHYSPAMVEDEGSELELVSTIKRRGYKRCSANSYNFAVLANDMDSYLERVQRVISGYLKDTYIGYILSGRISKRTVDAIYNSIIILEGKDFSDVRAFITAAVITGYVFNGMPFLIDSMRPLDNYDIMRFWLMFLTIKQYGIDVDSIGSVRSDKSQSISFGNVQLFLPEVNGLSLEVSDVEALIQQTPLLSQPAVFL
;
A
#
# COMPACT_ATOMS: atom_id res chain seq x y z
N MET A 1 6.64 -39.51 -4.17
CA MET A 1 7.99 -39.09 -3.72
C MET A 1 8.50 -38.23 -4.87
N PHE A 2 8.44 -36.90 -4.73
CA PHE A 2 8.86 -35.98 -5.80
C PHE A 2 10.36 -35.74 -5.64
N ASP A 3 11.14 -35.99 -6.70
CA ASP A 3 12.55 -35.62 -6.72
C ASP A 3 12.66 -34.09 -6.71
N VAL A 4 13.00 -33.55 -5.54
CA VAL A 4 13.28 -32.12 -5.38
C VAL A 4 14.65 -31.86 -5.99
N MET A 5 14.69 -31.14 -7.11
CA MET A 5 15.96 -30.65 -7.66
C MET A 5 16.43 -29.46 -6.83
N VAL A 6 17.40 -29.70 -5.94
CA VAL A 6 18.13 -28.64 -5.25
C VAL A 6 19.28 -28.21 -6.16
N SER A 7 19.16 -27.05 -6.83
CA SER A 7 20.30 -26.45 -7.51
C SER A 7 21.07 -25.59 -6.50
N ASN A 8 22.32 -25.93 -6.19
CA ASN A 8 23.20 -25.16 -5.31
C ASN A 8 23.75 -23.86 -5.94
N ASN A 9 23.17 -23.40 -7.05
CA ASN A 9 23.60 -22.20 -7.75
C ASN A 9 22.85 -20.98 -7.21
N GLY A 10 23.20 -20.54 -6.00
CA GLY A 10 22.78 -19.23 -5.48
C GLY A 10 23.19 -18.10 -6.44
N ILE A 11 22.42 -17.02 -6.48
CA ILE A 11 22.82 -15.81 -7.22
C ILE A 11 24.08 -15.27 -6.52
N ASN A 12 25.15 -15.03 -7.28
CA ASN A 12 26.47 -14.65 -6.75
C ASN A 12 26.37 -13.28 -6.03
N ALA A 13 26.16 -13.32 -4.72
CA ALA A 13 25.87 -12.16 -3.92
C ALA A 13 27.16 -11.44 -3.51
N ASP A 14 27.72 -10.66 -4.44
CA ASP A 14 28.67 -9.59 -4.10
C ASP A 14 27.92 -8.54 -3.27
N SER A 15 27.86 -8.72 -1.94
CA SER A 15 27.57 -7.75 -0.85
C SER A 15 26.64 -6.55 -1.11
N LYS A 16 25.76 -6.56 -2.11
CA LYS A 16 25.03 -5.38 -2.59
C LYS A 16 23.53 -5.65 -2.61
N GLY A 17 22.87 -4.83 -1.79
CA GLY A 17 21.45 -4.59 -1.53
C GLY A 17 20.67 -5.72 -0.86
N LYS A 18 20.14 -5.39 0.31
CA LYS A 18 19.28 -6.24 1.12
C LYS A 18 17.81 -6.13 0.71
N GLU A 19 17.48 -5.31 -0.29
CA GLU A 19 16.12 -4.89 -0.60
C GLU A 19 15.57 -5.66 -1.79
N ILE A 20 14.26 -5.93 -1.78
CA ILE A 20 13.56 -6.68 -2.82
C ILE A 20 12.64 -5.71 -3.55
N ILE A 21 12.75 -5.66 -4.88
CA ILE A 21 11.89 -4.86 -5.76
C ILE A 21 11.02 -5.82 -6.55
N PHE A 22 9.74 -5.49 -6.73
CA PHE A 22 8.83 -6.35 -7.45
C PHE A 22 7.86 -5.61 -8.36
N VAL A 23 7.48 -6.27 -9.46
CA VAL A 23 6.53 -5.77 -10.44
C VAL A 23 5.91 -6.94 -11.22
N SER A 24 4.77 -6.74 -11.86
CA SER A 24 4.16 -7.69 -12.80
C SER A 24 3.39 -6.97 -13.90
N ASP A 25 2.86 -7.75 -14.85
CA ASP A 25 1.91 -7.29 -15.86
C ASP A 25 2.49 -6.16 -16.69
N LEU A 26 3.74 -6.35 -17.15
CA LEU A 26 4.49 -5.34 -17.89
C LEU A 26 3.89 -5.08 -19.27
N HIS A 27 3.29 -6.11 -19.89
CA HIS A 27 2.54 -6.03 -21.15
C HIS A 27 3.20 -5.09 -22.17
N PHE A 28 4.49 -5.33 -22.47
CA PHE A 28 5.32 -4.41 -23.28
C PHE A 28 4.74 -4.18 -24.69
N ASP A 29 3.95 -5.12 -25.16
CA ASP A 29 3.24 -5.08 -26.43
C ASP A 29 1.92 -4.30 -26.40
N PHE A 30 1.59 -3.62 -25.29
CA PHE A 30 0.44 -2.74 -25.17
C PHE A 30 0.83 -1.29 -24.91
N THR A 31 -0.01 -0.38 -25.41
CA THR A 31 0.04 1.04 -25.08
C THR A 31 -1.39 1.56 -24.92
N LYS A 32 -1.70 2.15 -23.77
CA LYS A 32 -3.05 2.66 -23.44
C LYS A 32 -4.15 1.63 -23.76
N GLY A 33 -3.97 0.38 -23.33
CA GLY A 33 -4.92 -0.71 -23.59
C GLY A 33 -4.93 -1.29 -25.00
N LYS A 34 -4.08 -0.81 -25.93
CA LYS A 34 -4.07 -1.26 -27.33
C LYS A 34 -2.81 -2.05 -27.65
N TYR A 35 -2.98 -3.20 -28.30
CA TYR A 35 -1.87 -4.02 -28.78
C TYR A 35 -1.05 -3.26 -29.86
N LYS A 36 0.20 -2.93 -29.53
CA LYS A 36 1.16 -2.17 -30.33
C LYS A 36 2.55 -2.84 -30.32
N PRO A 37 2.72 -3.99 -31.00
CA PRO A 37 3.95 -4.78 -30.92
C PRO A 37 5.20 -4.08 -31.46
N LYS A 38 5.06 -3.02 -32.28
CA LYS A 38 6.18 -2.23 -32.81
C LYS A 38 6.88 -1.38 -31.74
N ALA A 39 6.15 -0.92 -30.72
CA ALA A 39 6.72 -0.11 -29.64
C ALA A 39 7.35 -0.98 -28.54
N ALA A 40 7.05 -2.28 -28.53
CA ALA A 40 7.38 -3.18 -27.45
C ALA A 40 8.88 -3.33 -27.20
N LEU A 41 9.69 -3.31 -28.26
CA LEU A 41 11.15 -3.43 -28.14
C LEU A 41 11.73 -2.26 -27.34
N GLN A 42 11.33 -1.03 -27.68
CA GLN A 42 11.78 0.16 -26.97
C GLN A 42 11.32 0.15 -25.50
N MET A 43 10.07 -0.23 -25.22
CA MET A 43 9.57 -0.29 -23.84
C MET A 43 10.36 -1.30 -23.00
N LYS A 44 10.67 -2.47 -23.57
CA LYS A 44 11.52 -3.48 -22.96
C LYS A 44 12.93 -2.95 -22.71
N ASP A 45 13.53 -2.25 -23.67
CA ASP A 45 14.87 -1.64 -23.50
C ASP A 45 14.88 -0.53 -22.43
N ASP A 46 13.84 0.30 -22.40
CA ASP A 46 13.66 1.34 -21.38
C ASP A 46 13.53 0.74 -19.98
N PHE A 47 12.82 -0.40 -19.86
CA PHE A 47 12.68 -1.12 -18.60
C PHE A 47 14.02 -1.66 -18.11
N ILE A 48 14.76 -2.37 -18.97
CA ILE A 48 16.08 -2.93 -18.64
C ILE A 48 17.03 -1.80 -18.22
N THR A 49 17.05 -0.70 -18.97
CA THR A 49 17.87 0.48 -18.66
C THR A 49 17.52 1.04 -17.29
N PHE A 50 16.22 1.26 -17.02
CA PHE A 50 15.77 1.79 -15.75
C PHE A 50 16.16 0.90 -14.56
N VAL A 51 15.90 -0.41 -14.67
CA VAL A 51 16.24 -1.39 -13.64
C VAL A 51 17.75 -1.44 -13.41
N LYS A 52 18.55 -1.44 -14.47
CA LYS A 52 20.02 -1.46 -14.35
C LYS A 52 20.56 -0.20 -13.66
N GLU A 53 20.02 0.97 -14.01
CA GLU A 53 20.41 2.25 -13.43
C GLU A 53 20.00 2.40 -11.96
N ARG A 54 18.80 1.92 -11.59
CA ARG A 54 18.22 2.19 -10.26
C ARG A 54 18.30 1.02 -9.30
N TYR A 55 18.29 -0.20 -9.82
CA TYR A 55 18.07 -1.42 -9.05
C TYR A 55 19.15 -2.50 -9.30
N SER A 56 20.31 -2.13 -9.84
CA SER A 56 21.44 -3.06 -10.06
C SER A 56 21.91 -3.79 -8.79
N ASN A 57 21.67 -3.20 -7.62
CA ASN A 57 22.00 -3.79 -6.32
C ASN A 57 20.81 -4.46 -5.62
N TYR A 58 19.64 -4.55 -6.24
CA TYR A 58 18.44 -5.08 -5.58
C TYR A 58 18.13 -6.49 -6.11
N LEU A 59 17.36 -7.25 -5.34
CA LEU A 59 16.71 -8.45 -5.89
C LEU A 59 15.45 -8.03 -6.64
N LEU A 60 15.40 -8.25 -7.95
CA LEU A 60 14.21 -8.00 -8.76
C LEU A 60 13.32 -9.25 -8.85
N CYS A 61 12.05 -9.12 -8.52
CA CYS A 61 11.04 -10.16 -8.65
C CYS A 61 10.02 -9.74 -9.72
N ILE A 62 9.90 -10.51 -10.81
CA ILE A 62 8.87 -10.23 -11.83
C ILE A 62 7.81 -11.33 -11.86
N ALA A 63 6.58 -10.94 -11.52
CA ALA A 63 5.44 -11.84 -11.34
C ALA A 63 4.60 -12.01 -12.62
N GLY A 64 5.26 -12.33 -13.74
CA GLY A 64 4.63 -12.72 -15.00
C GLY A 64 4.03 -11.58 -15.83
N ASP A 65 3.53 -11.97 -17.01
CA ASP A 65 2.86 -11.15 -18.02
C ASP A 65 3.77 -10.08 -18.63
N PHE A 66 4.79 -10.53 -19.36
CA PHE A 66 5.73 -9.67 -20.08
C PHE A 66 5.21 -9.30 -21.47
N PHE A 67 4.74 -10.30 -22.21
CA PHE A 67 4.28 -10.21 -23.60
C PHE A 67 3.20 -11.27 -23.88
N ASN A 68 2.38 -11.04 -24.92
CA ASN A 68 1.42 -12.04 -25.45
C ASN A 68 2.06 -13.13 -26.33
N ARG A 69 3.37 -13.36 -26.21
CA ARG A 69 4.18 -14.23 -27.07
C ARG A 69 5.36 -14.79 -26.29
N TYR A 70 5.38 -16.10 -26.06
CA TYR A 70 6.41 -16.75 -25.25
C TYR A 70 7.84 -16.53 -25.76
N GLU A 71 8.06 -16.43 -27.08
CA GLU A 71 9.41 -16.23 -27.61
C GLU A 71 9.97 -14.87 -27.22
N LYS A 72 9.11 -13.83 -27.22
CA LYS A 72 9.51 -12.49 -26.77
C LYS A 72 9.81 -12.47 -25.28
N THR A 73 9.02 -13.19 -24.49
CA THR A 73 9.28 -13.37 -23.06
C THR A 73 10.63 -14.06 -22.83
N LEU A 74 10.94 -15.12 -23.59
CA LEU A 74 12.22 -15.81 -23.50
C LEU A 74 13.40 -14.91 -23.92
N ASP A 75 13.26 -14.15 -25.01
CA ASP A 75 14.27 -13.19 -25.46
C ASP A 75 14.54 -12.12 -24.39
N PHE A 76 13.47 -11.59 -23.78
CA PHE A 76 13.59 -10.65 -22.66
C PHE A 76 14.35 -11.24 -21.47
N VAL A 77 14.04 -12.48 -21.07
CA VAL A 77 14.76 -13.17 -19.98
C VAL A 77 16.24 -13.32 -20.30
N LYS A 78 16.59 -13.67 -21.55
CA LYS A 78 17.99 -13.77 -22.00
C LYS A 78 18.70 -12.41 -21.93
N GLU A 79 18.01 -11.32 -22.23
CA GLU A 79 18.56 -9.97 -22.12
C GLU A 79 18.74 -9.51 -20.66
N MET A 80 17.83 -9.88 -19.76
CA MET A 80 17.98 -9.63 -18.32
C MET A 80 19.22 -10.33 -17.76
N GLU A 81 19.43 -11.59 -18.12
CA GLU A 81 20.63 -12.37 -17.77
C GLU A 81 21.91 -11.73 -18.36
N LYS A 82 21.90 -11.38 -19.65
CA LYS A 82 23.03 -10.71 -20.32
C LYS A 82 23.41 -9.39 -19.64
N ASN A 83 22.42 -8.66 -19.13
CA ASN A 83 22.63 -7.41 -18.38
C ASN A 83 22.98 -7.62 -16.91
N LYS A 84 23.11 -8.88 -16.45
CA LYS A 84 23.43 -9.27 -15.08
C LYS A 84 22.45 -8.69 -14.05
N ILE A 85 21.17 -8.66 -14.40
CA ILE A 85 20.13 -8.21 -13.48
C ILE A 85 19.83 -9.35 -12.50
N ASN A 86 20.09 -9.12 -11.21
CA ASN A 86 19.80 -10.08 -10.15
C ASN A 86 18.30 -10.19 -9.92
N GLY A 87 17.73 -11.37 -10.09
CA GLY A 87 16.32 -11.52 -9.89
C GLY A 87 15.76 -12.90 -10.15
N PHE A 88 14.46 -13.00 -9.88
CA PHE A 88 13.65 -14.16 -10.13
C PHE A 88 12.41 -13.77 -10.93
N PHE A 89 11.94 -14.70 -11.75
CA PHE A 89 10.71 -14.50 -12.48
C PHE A 89 9.87 -15.78 -12.54
N VAL A 90 8.57 -15.59 -12.69
CA VAL A 90 7.59 -16.62 -13.05
C VAL A 90 6.92 -16.22 -14.36
N LEU A 91 6.28 -17.17 -15.02
CA LEU A 91 5.46 -16.91 -16.21
C LEU A 91 4.04 -16.56 -15.80
N GLY A 92 3.48 -15.53 -16.42
CA GLY A 92 2.04 -15.23 -16.37
C GLY A 92 1.28 -15.95 -17.46
N ASN A 93 -0.06 -15.84 -17.48
CA ASN A 93 -0.86 -16.59 -18.45
C ASN A 93 -0.60 -16.13 -19.88
N HIS A 94 -0.33 -14.83 -20.10
CA HIS A 94 -0.02 -14.29 -21.43
C HIS A 94 1.33 -14.78 -21.97
N ASP A 95 2.28 -15.07 -21.08
CA ASP A 95 3.59 -15.59 -21.46
C ASP A 95 3.54 -17.01 -22.02
N PHE A 96 2.45 -17.74 -21.78
CA PHE A 96 2.22 -19.05 -22.39
C PHE A 96 1.66 -18.97 -23.82
N TRP A 97 1.23 -17.81 -24.28
CA TRP A 97 0.52 -17.71 -25.55
C TRP A 97 1.44 -18.00 -26.75
N ASN A 98 0.97 -18.94 -27.58
CA ASN A 98 1.71 -19.46 -28.72
C ASN A 98 0.79 -19.91 -29.88
N ASN A 99 -0.45 -19.41 -29.91
CA ASN A 99 -1.48 -19.78 -30.90
C ASN A 99 -1.81 -21.29 -30.94
N GLY A 100 -1.71 -21.97 -29.80
CA GLY A 100 -2.14 -23.37 -29.68
C GLY A 100 -1.13 -24.41 -30.18
N GLU A 101 0.11 -24.01 -30.46
CA GLU A 101 1.19 -24.90 -30.92
C GLU A 101 1.79 -25.76 -29.79
N LYS A 102 1.88 -25.20 -28.58
CA LYS A 102 2.55 -25.78 -27.41
C LYS A 102 1.65 -25.73 -26.18
N SER A 103 1.76 -26.75 -25.35
CA SER A 103 1.08 -26.82 -24.05
C SER A 103 1.83 -26.01 -22.99
N HIS A 104 1.21 -25.81 -21.83
CA HIS A 104 1.89 -25.22 -20.65
C HIS A 104 3.17 -25.99 -20.28
N GLN A 105 3.12 -27.32 -20.29
CA GLN A 105 4.27 -28.15 -19.90
C GLN A 105 5.42 -28.05 -20.92
N ASP A 106 5.10 -27.99 -22.21
CA ASP A 106 6.10 -27.78 -23.26
C ASP A 106 6.86 -26.48 -23.03
N LEU A 107 6.14 -25.40 -22.72
CA LEU A 107 6.74 -24.10 -22.45
C LEU A 107 7.53 -24.07 -21.14
N ILE A 108 7.02 -24.68 -20.06
CA ILE A 108 7.78 -24.83 -18.80
C ILE A 108 9.11 -25.56 -19.05
N ASN A 109 9.09 -26.60 -19.89
CA ASN A 109 10.30 -27.35 -20.25
C ASN A 109 11.27 -26.50 -21.06
N ILE A 110 10.77 -25.72 -22.04
CA ILE A 110 11.59 -24.79 -22.83
C ILE A 110 12.26 -23.75 -21.93
N PHE A 111 11.49 -23.02 -21.12
CA PHE A 111 12.06 -22.03 -20.19
C PHE A 111 13.02 -22.69 -19.21
N SER A 112 12.69 -23.88 -18.68
CA SER A 112 13.58 -24.61 -17.77
C SER A 112 14.92 -24.97 -18.42
N SER A 113 14.92 -25.42 -19.68
CA SER A 113 16.14 -25.79 -20.40
C SER A 113 16.94 -24.56 -20.79
N GLU A 114 16.29 -23.54 -21.36
CA GLU A 114 16.95 -22.34 -21.90
C GLU A 114 17.49 -21.40 -20.82
N THR A 115 17.04 -21.55 -19.57
CA THR A 115 17.45 -20.71 -18.44
C THR A 115 18.17 -21.48 -17.34
N GLN A 116 18.46 -22.77 -17.52
CA GLN A 116 19.07 -23.63 -16.51
C GLN A 116 20.43 -23.09 -16.02
N ASP A 117 21.18 -22.46 -16.93
CA ASP A 117 22.54 -21.98 -16.69
C ASP A 117 22.58 -20.49 -16.28
N ASN A 118 21.42 -19.83 -16.19
CA ASN A 118 21.33 -18.43 -15.78
C ASN A 118 21.87 -18.25 -14.36
N GLN A 119 22.77 -17.28 -14.19
CA GLN A 119 23.41 -16.96 -12.92
C GLN A 119 22.71 -15.81 -12.20
N TYR A 120 22.14 -14.85 -12.93
CA TYR A 120 21.61 -13.61 -12.38
C TYR A 120 20.08 -13.58 -12.38
N PHE A 121 19.42 -13.99 -13.47
CA PHE A 121 17.97 -13.89 -13.64
C PHE A 121 17.33 -15.27 -13.80
N LYS A 122 16.83 -15.82 -12.69
CA LYS A 122 16.48 -17.25 -12.58
C LYS A 122 14.97 -17.51 -12.73
N PHE A 123 14.63 -18.54 -13.49
CA PHE A 123 13.25 -19.00 -13.67
C PHE A 123 12.79 -19.83 -12.46
N LEU A 124 11.63 -19.45 -11.92
CA LEU A 124 10.93 -20.19 -10.87
C LEU A 124 9.79 -21.01 -11.46
N SER A 125 9.73 -22.28 -11.07
CA SER A 125 8.62 -23.18 -11.38
C SER A 125 8.43 -24.20 -10.26
N THR A 126 7.24 -24.79 -10.18
CA THR A 126 6.93 -25.85 -9.20
C THR A 126 8.02 -26.93 -9.17
N GLY A 127 8.51 -27.25 -7.96
CA GLY A 127 9.57 -28.24 -7.74
C GLY A 127 10.99 -27.66 -7.69
N LYS A 128 11.19 -26.39 -8.02
CA LYS A 128 12.47 -25.69 -7.92
C LYS A 128 12.49 -24.71 -6.76
N LYS A 129 13.61 -24.67 -6.03
CA LYS A 129 13.90 -23.64 -5.03
C LYS A 129 15.28 -23.06 -5.26
N TYR A 130 15.44 -21.78 -4.95
CA TYR A 130 16.71 -21.08 -4.96
C TYR A 130 16.89 -20.34 -3.64
N TYR A 131 18.07 -19.77 -3.45
CA TYR A 131 18.36 -18.98 -2.26
C TYR A 131 18.87 -17.59 -2.66
N TRP A 132 18.37 -16.59 -1.94
CA TRP A 132 18.91 -15.24 -1.89
C TRP A 132 19.30 -14.94 -0.45
N HIS A 133 20.60 -14.98 -0.16
CA HIS A 133 21.12 -15.02 1.21
C HIS A 133 20.46 -16.16 2.03
N ASP A 134 19.78 -15.83 3.13
CA ASP A 134 19.06 -16.74 4.02
C ASP A 134 17.58 -16.93 3.65
N ILE A 135 17.14 -16.38 2.51
CA ILE A 135 15.75 -16.47 2.06
C ILE A 135 15.63 -17.56 0.98
N CYS A 136 14.80 -18.56 1.23
CA CYS A 136 14.40 -19.53 0.22
C CYS A 136 13.39 -18.89 -0.75
N VAL A 137 13.68 -18.91 -2.04
CA VAL A 137 12.83 -18.32 -3.08
C VAL A 137 12.20 -19.43 -3.91
N ILE A 138 10.87 -19.42 -3.99
CA ILE A 138 10.06 -20.34 -4.79
C ILE A 138 9.02 -19.57 -5.59
N GLY A 139 8.55 -20.17 -6.68
CA GLY A 139 7.50 -19.56 -7.48
C GLY A 139 6.98 -20.48 -8.57
N ASP A 140 5.85 -20.07 -9.11
CA ASP A 140 5.16 -20.70 -10.24
C ASP A 140 4.18 -19.68 -10.83
N THR A 141 3.52 -19.99 -11.95
CA THR A 141 2.34 -19.20 -12.35
C THR A 141 1.28 -19.21 -11.24
N GLY A 142 1.23 -20.29 -10.45
CA GLY A 142 0.39 -20.44 -9.27
C GLY A 142 -1.01 -20.91 -9.61
N TRP A 143 -1.53 -20.49 -10.77
CA TRP A 143 -2.82 -20.86 -11.36
C TRP A 143 -4.01 -20.71 -10.38
N THR A 144 -5.21 -20.95 -10.87
CA THR A 144 -6.44 -20.84 -10.06
C THR A 144 -7.02 -22.21 -9.73
N SER A 145 -7.61 -22.31 -8.53
CA SER A 145 -8.41 -23.46 -8.11
C SER A 145 -9.83 -23.49 -8.69
N PHE A 146 -10.26 -22.42 -9.37
CA PHE A 146 -11.65 -22.20 -9.78
C PHE A 146 -12.65 -22.40 -8.63
N ARG A 147 -12.32 -21.83 -7.48
CA ARG A 147 -13.15 -21.86 -6.28
C ARG A 147 -13.47 -20.45 -5.81
N ARG A 148 -14.74 -20.28 -5.44
CA ARG A 148 -15.21 -19.15 -4.66
C ARG A 148 -15.40 -19.63 -3.23
N ARG A 149 -14.51 -19.21 -2.33
CA ARG A 149 -14.42 -19.81 -0.98
C ARG A 149 -14.30 -21.35 -1.09
N LYS A 150 -15.19 -22.09 -0.43
CA LYS A 150 -15.19 -23.56 -0.44
C LYS A 150 -15.87 -24.19 -1.65
N ARG A 151 -16.57 -23.42 -2.50
CA ARG A 151 -17.39 -23.94 -3.61
C ARG A 151 -16.63 -23.91 -4.93
N ARG A 152 -16.62 -25.02 -5.65
CA ARG A 152 -16.15 -25.10 -7.05
C ARG A 152 -17.18 -24.47 -7.99
N VAL A 153 -16.73 -23.63 -8.91
CA VAL A 153 -17.60 -22.98 -9.91
C VAL A 153 -17.76 -23.84 -11.16
N ASN A 154 -18.73 -23.50 -12.03
CA ASN A 154 -18.90 -24.18 -13.31
C ASN A 154 -17.73 -23.84 -14.24
N LEU A 155 -16.98 -24.86 -14.67
CA LEU A 155 -15.76 -24.67 -15.44
C LEU A 155 -15.99 -24.32 -16.92
N LYS A 156 -17.17 -24.63 -17.49
CA LYS A 156 -17.43 -24.43 -18.92
C LYS A 156 -17.27 -22.97 -19.37
N GLN A 157 -17.60 -22.02 -18.50
CA GLN A 157 -17.48 -20.58 -18.79
C GLN A 157 -16.03 -20.15 -19.07
N PHE A 158 -15.03 -20.86 -18.55
CA PHE A 158 -13.62 -20.51 -18.73
C PHE A 158 -13.02 -21.07 -20.03
N MET A 159 -13.77 -21.85 -20.80
CA MET A 159 -13.38 -22.22 -22.16
C MET A 159 -13.54 -21.07 -23.15
N GLU A 160 -14.18 -19.97 -22.76
CA GLU A 160 -14.31 -18.73 -23.54
C GLU A 160 -13.11 -17.79 -23.37
N LEU A 161 -12.18 -18.11 -22.45
CA LEU A 161 -10.96 -17.33 -22.25
C LEU A 161 -10.06 -17.39 -23.49
N PRO A 162 -9.32 -16.31 -23.81
CA PRO A 162 -8.36 -16.31 -24.92
C PRO A 162 -7.38 -17.50 -24.85
N ASP A 163 -6.94 -17.85 -23.64
CA ASP A 163 -6.02 -18.95 -23.33
C ASP A 163 -6.45 -20.28 -23.96
N ALA A 164 -7.76 -20.54 -24.07
CA ALA A 164 -8.32 -21.74 -24.69
C ALA A 164 -7.91 -21.92 -26.16
N THR A 165 -7.64 -20.82 -26.87
CA THR A 165 -7.17 -20.83 -28.26
C THR A 165 -5.67 -20.56 -28.39
N LYS A 166 -5.05 -20.01 -27.35
CA LYS A 166 -3.66 -19.56 -27.37
C LYS A 166 -2.67 -20.59 -26.87
N VAL A 167 -3.13 -21.58 -26.10
CA VAL A 167 -2.29 -22.65 -25.54
C VAL A 167 -2.89 -24.00 -25.91
N ARG A 168 -2.04 -24.93 -26.36
CA ARG A 168 -2.49 -26.27 -26.73
C ARG A 168 -3.04 -27.00 -25.51
N ASP A 169 -4.14 -27.71 -25.70
CA ASP A 169 -4.80 -28.53 -24.67
C ASP A 169 -5.18 -27.75 -23.39
N PHE A 170 -5.43 -26.45 -23.53
CA PHE A 170 -5.95 -25.65 -22.43
C PHE A 170 -7.27 -26.25 -21.93
N ASN A 171 -7.34 -26.52 -20.63
CA ASN A 171 -8.51 -27.06 -19.97
C ASN A 171 -8.48 -26.63 -18.50
N PRO A 172 -9.56 -26.02 -17.97
CA PRO A 172 -9.67 -25.65 -16.56
C PRO A 172 -9.35 -26.78 -15.58
N THR A 173 -9.65 -28.04 -15.91
CA THR A 173 -9.27 -29.19 -15.07
C THR A 173 -7.75 -29.33 -14.95
N ASN A 174 -7.01 -29.16 -16.06
CA ASN A 174 -5.56 -29.21 -16.05
C ASN A 174 -4.96 -28.04 -15.24
N ILE A 175 -5.58 -26.85 -15.33
CA ILE A 175 -5.20 -25.68 -14.55
C ILE A 175 -5.36 -25.93 -13.04
N ILE A 176 -6.45 -26.60 -12.62
CA ILE A 176 -6.64 -27.01 -11.22
C ILE A 176 -5.53 -27.97 -10.78
N GLU A 177 -5.15 -28.95 -11.61
CA GLU A 177 -4.07 -29.88 -11.27
C GLU A 177 -2.71 -29.17 -11.12
N LEU A 178 -2.42 -28.18 -11.98
CA LEU A 178 -1.22 -27.35 -11.85
C LEU A 178 -1.25 -26.54 -10.55
N HIS A 179 -2.40 -25.94 -10.22
CA HIS A 179 -2.59 -25.22 -8.96
C HIS A 179 -2.37 -26.13 -7.74
N GLU A 180 -2.97 -27.32 -7.71
CA GLU A 180 -2.84 -28.27 -6.60
C GLU A 180 -1.40 -28.77 -6.44
N LYS A 181 -0.68 -29.03 -7.54
CA LYS A 181 0.75 -29.38 -7.52
C LYS A 181 1.59 -28.25 -6.91
N TRP A 182 1.36 -27.01 -7.35
CA TRP A 182 2.04 -25.84 -6.81
C TRP A 182 1.80 -25.68 -5.31
N VAL A 183 0.54 -25.72 -4.86
CA VAL A 183 0.17 -25.53 -3.45
C VAL A 183 0.80 -26.61 -2.56
N ASN A 184 0.83 -27.86 -3.03
CA ASN A 184 1.48 -28.96 -2.29
C ASN A 184 2.99 -28.75 -2.17
N PHE A 185 3.65 -28.31 -3.24
CA PHE A 185 5.07 -27.98 -3.23
C PHE A 185 5.37 -26.80 -2.29
N ALA A 186 4.65 -25.68 -2.44
CA ALA A 186 4.85 -24.50 -1.62
C ALA A 186 4.63 -24.79 -0.12
N ASN A 187 3.60 -25.53 0.24
CA ASN A 187 3.36 -25.96 1.62
C ASN A 187 4.43 -26.91 2.17
N THR A 188 5.10 -27.68 1.31
CA THR A 188 6.23 -28.52 1.73
C THR A 188 7.44 -27.64 2.09
N VAL A 189 7.73 -26.63 1.27
CA VAL A 189 8.81 -25.68 1.50
C VAL A 189 8.54 -24.82 2.75
N LEU A 190 7.33 -24.29 2.90
CA LEU A 190 6.92 -23.47 4.05
C LEU A 190 7.05 -24.21 5.39
N LYS A 191 6.99 -25.56 5.39
CA LYS A 191 7.22 -26.37 6.60
C LYS A 191 8.70 -26.58 6.93
N GLN A 192 9.59 -26.44 5.94
CA GLN A 192 11.00 -26.81 6.03
C GLN A 192 11.92 -25.59 6.18
N GLU A 193 11.52 -24.45 5.63
CA GLU A 193 12.34 -23.25 5.55
C GLU A 193 11.87 -22.19 6.54
N GLU A 194 12.80 -21.45 7.14
CA GLU A 194 12.49 -20.38 8.10
C GLU A 194 12.02 -19.10 7.40
N LYS A 195 12.52 -18.81 6.21
CA LYS A 195 12.21 -17.58 5.46
C LYS A 195 11.95 -17.92 4.01
N VAL A 196 10.72 -17.68 3.55
CA VAL A 196 10.31 -17.99 2.19
C VAL A 196 9.83 -16.74 1.46
N LEU A 197 10.40 -16.46 0.30
CA LEU A 197 9.84 -15.52 -0.67
C LEU A 197 9.12 -16.32 -1.74
N ILE A 198 7.81 -16.12 -1.83
CA ILE A 198 6.95 -16.75 -2.83
C ILE A 198 6.65 -15.73 -3.91
N ILE A 199 6.87 -16.10 -5.17
CA ILE A 199 6.52 -15.27 -6.33
C ILE A 199 5.54 -16.08 -7.17
N THR A 200 4.34 -15.56 -7.39
CA THR A 200 3.37 -16.16 -8.31
C THR A 200 2.84 -15.13 -9.29
N HIS A 201 2.21 -15.57 -10.37
CA HIS A 201 1.46 -14.63 -11.20
C HIS A 201 0.03 -14.47 -10.67
N PHE A 202 -0.67 -15.59 -10.46
CA PHE A 202 -2.01 -15.57 -9.87
C PHE A 202 -1.97 -15.19 -8.39
N PRO A 203 -2.97 -14.48 -7.86
CA PRO A 203 -3.07 -14.18 -6.43
C PRO A 203 -3.20 -15.45 -5.60
N MET A 204 -2.43 -15.53 -4.50
CA MET A 204 -2.52 -16.62 -3.50
C MET A 204 -3.54 -16.30 -2.39
N VAL A 205 -4.52 -15.47 -2.72
CA VAL A 205 -5.53 -14.91 -1.83
C VAL A 205 -6.83 -14.71 -2.61
N ASP A 206 -7.97 -14.95 -1.95
CA ASP A 206 -9.28 -14.96 -2.57
C ASP A 206 -9.93 -13.56 -2.54
N PHE A 207 -9.97 -12.90 -3.71
CA PHE A 207 -10.66 -11.64 -3.96
C PHE A 207 -12.02 -11.82 -4.68
N THR A 208 -12.51 -13.05 -4.86
CA THR A 208 -13.69 -13.30 -5.71
C THR A 208 -14.98 -12.70 -5.15
N GLN A 209 -15.71 -11.96 -6.00
CA GLN A 209 -17.06 -11.47 -5.70
C GLN A 209 -18.11 -12.30 -6.45
N GLU A 210 -17.83 -12.66 -7.70
CA GLU A 210 -18.65 -13.46 -8.61
C GLU A 210 -17.90 -14.70 -9.11
N ASP A 211 -18.62 -15.64 -9.74
CA ASP A 211 -18.03 -16.91 -10.21
C ASP A 211 -17.00 -16.68 -11.33
N LYS A 212 -17.24 -15.68 -12.19
CA LYS A 212 -16.32 -15.29 -13.27
C LYS A 212 -14.97 -14.77 -12.76
N ASP A 213 -14.94 -14.25 -11.53
CA ASP A 213 -13.74 -13.70 -10.92
C ASP A 213 -12.72 -14.78 -10.56
N CYS A 214 -13.12 -16.06 -10.59
CA CYS A 214 -12.24 -17.18 -10.31
C CYS A 214 -11.09 -17.32 -11.31
N TRP A 215 -11.12 -16.64 -12.45
CA TRP A 215 -9.92 -16.54 -13.30
C TRP A 215 -8.91 -15.53 -12.75
N TRP A 216 -9.35 -14.48 -12.05
CA TRP A 216 -8.50 -13.39 -11.56
C TRP A 216 -7.99 -13.60 -10.13
N SER A 217 -8.45 -14.66 -9.46
CA SER A 217 -8.21 -14.90 -8.05
C SER A 217 -8.24 -16.40 -7.76
N SER A 218 -7.52 -16.84 -6.73
CA SER A 218 -7.51 -18.23 -6.29
C SER A 218 -7.79 -18.35 -4.80
N THR A 219 -8.62 -19.33 -4.44
CA THR A 219 -8.62 -19.84 -3.06
C THR A 219 -7.40 -20.71 -2.87
N THR A 220 -6.48 -20.31 -1.98
CA THR A 220 -5.23 -21.03 -1.74
C THR A 220 -5.00 -21.29 -0.25
N GLU A 221 -4.73 -22.54 0.11
CA GLU A 221 -4.47 -22.96 1.49
C GLU A 221 -2.95 -23.04 1.78
N LEU A 222 -2.23 -21.92 1.65
CA LEU A 222 -0.81 -21.84 2.03
C LEU A 222 -0.66 -21.59 3.54
N LYS A 223 0.09 -22.45 4.20
CA LYS A 223 0.32 -22.44 5.66
C LYS A 223 1.59 -21.65 6.01
N GLY A 224 1.64 -21.13 7.23
CA GLY A 224 2.82 -20.43 7.76
C GLY A 224 2.81 -18.92 7.48
N ASP A 225 3.30 -18.17 8.48
CA ASP A 225 3.57 -16.73 8.47
C ASP A 225 5.04 -16.41 8.14
N ASN A 226 5.84 -17.44 7.86
CA ASN A 226 7.24 -17.35 7.45
C ASN A 226 7.44 -16.98 5.97
N SER A 227 6.53 -16.18 5.38
CA SER A 227 6.64 -15.81 3.97
C SER A 227 6.16 -14.42 3.60
N TRP A 228 6.82 -13.83 2.61
CA TRP A 228 6.24 -12.81 1.73
C TRP A 228 5.78 -13.46 0.43
N ARG A 229 4.66 -12.99 -0.14
CA ARG A 229 4.00 -13.56 -1.32
C ARG A 229 3.72 -12.46 -2.34
N ILE A 230 4.51 -12.41 -3.40
CA ILE A 230 4.38 -11.43 -4.49
C ILE A 230 3.49 -12.03 -5.58
N PHE A 231 2.52 -11.26 -6.08
CA PHE A 231 1.62 -11.68 -7.16
C PHE A 231 1.32 -10.55 -8.18
N GLY A 232 0.60 -10.88 -9.27
CA GLY A 232 0.16 -9.98 -10.34
C GLY A 232 -1.28 -10.26 -10.82
N HIS A 233 -1.51 -10.24 -12.15
CA HIS A 233 -2.71 -10.70 -12.87
C HIS A 233 -3.99 -9.84 -12.77
N THR A 234 -4.27 -9.22 -11.63
CA THR A 234 -5.54 -8.49 -11.42
C THR A 234 -5.60 -7.12 -12.13
N HIS A 235 -4.44 -6.61 -12.54
CA HIS A 235 -4.21 -5.26 -13.06
C HIS A 235 -4.61 -4.12 -12.10
N HIS A 236 -4.86 -4.43 -10.83
CA HIS A 236 -4.94 -3.42 -9.80
C HIS A 236 -3.53 -2.91 -9.50
N MET A 237 -3.32 -1.60 -9.69
CA MET A 237 -1.98 -0.98 -9.61
C MET A 237 -1.19 -1.39 -8.36
N LYS A 238 -1.86 -1.49 -7.21
CA LYS A 238 -1.29 -1.95 -5.94
C LYS A 238 -2.34 -2.72 -5.16
N GLU A 239 -1.99 -3.90 -4.66
CA GLU A 239 -2.82 -4.65 -3.72
C GLU A 239 -2.00 -5.20 -2.57
N GLN A 240 -2.63 -5.30 -1.41
CA GLN A 240 -2.05 -5.98 -0.27
C GLN A 240 -3.14 -6.62 0.58
N GLN A 241 -2.92 -7.89 0.95
CA GLN A 241 -3.66 -8.57 1.99
C GLN A 241 -2.69 -9.42 2.83
N ASN A 242 -2.41 -8.97 4.06
CA ASN A 242 -1.39 -9.53 4.94
C ASN A 242 -0.02 -9.58 4.23
N ASN A 243 0.57 -10.77 4.13
CA ASN A 243 1.82 -11.06 3.43
C ASN A 243 1.68 -11.26 1.91
N ASN A 244 0.51 -11.00 1.31
CA ASN A 244 0.31 -11.05 -0.14
C ASN A 244 0.35 -9.62 -0.68
N VAL A 245 1.22 -9.35 -1.65
CA VAL A 245 1.43 -8.01 -2.22
C VAL A 245 1.54 -8.06 -3.74
N SER A 246 1.03 -7.04 -4.41
CA SER A 246 1.20 -6.84 -5.85
C SER A 246 1.47 -5.39 -6.20
N PHE A 247 2.25 -5.18 -7.25
CA PHE A 247 2.49 -3.90 -7.91
C PHE A 247 2.49 -4.16 -9.40
N GLN A 248 1.45 -3.69 -10.09
CA GLN A 248 1.13 -4.14 -11.43
C GLN A 248 1.14 -2.97 -12.38
N ARG A 249 1.79 -3.15 -13.54
CA ARG A 249 1.78 -2.13 -14.59
C ARG A 249 0.49 -2.18 -15.40
N GLY A 250 -0.03 -3.37 -15.67
CA GLY A 250 -1.19 -3.58 -16.53
C GLY A 250 -0.97 -2.96 -17.91
N TYR A 251 -2.04 -2.44 -18.51
CA TYR A 251 -2.01 -1.89 -19.87
C TYR A 251 -1.71 -0.38 -19.95
N ASP A 252 -1.15 0.21 -18.89
CA ASP A 252 -0.95 1.67 -18.72
C ASP A 252 0.31 2.22 -19.38
N ASN A 253 0.98 1.42 -20.20
CA ASN A 253 2.13 1.86 -20.98
C ASN A 253 1.76 3.02 -21.93
N ARG A 254 2.69 3.94 -22.20
CA ARG A 254 2.47 5.14 -23.02
C ARG A 254 3.37 5.15 -24.25
N ASP A 255 2.89 5.80 -25.32
CA ASP A 255 3.68 5.97 -26.53
C ASP A 255 4.81 6.97 -26.26
N ILE A 256 5.94 6.83 -26.97
CA ILE A 256 7.10 7.69 -26.76
C ILE A 256 6.81 9.18 -27.03
N GLU A 257 5.91 9.47 -27.97
CA GLU A 257 5.48 10.83 -28.28
C GLU A 257 4.71 11.45 -27.11
N ASP A 258 3.82 10.68 -26.47
CA ASP A 258 3.09 11.12 -25.27
C ASP A 258 4.06 11.40 -24.12
N LEU A 259 5.01 10.49 -23.89
CA LEU A 259 6.02 10.64 -22.84
C LEU A 259 6.86 11.90 -23.04
N ARG A 260 7.33 12.15 -24.27
CA ARG A 260 8.08 13.35 -24.63
C ARG A 260 7.25 14.62 -24.42
N PHE A 261 6.01 14.63 -24.89
CA PHE A 261 5.10 15.77 -24.73
C PHE A 261 4.85 16.10 -23.25
N MET A 262 4.72 15.08 -22.41
CA MET A 262 4.49 15.24 -20.96
C MET A 262 5.76 15.46 -20.14
N GLY A 263 6.95 15.33 -20.74
CA GLY A 263 8.23 15.37 -20.02
C GLY A 263 8.39 14.21 -19.02
N LEU A 264 7.76 13.06 -19.28
CA LEU A 264 7.78 11.88 -18.40
C LEU A 264 8.65 10.76 -18.99
N LYS A 265 9.14 9.88 -18.11
CA LYS A 265 9.72 8.59 -18.49
C LYS A 265 8.68 7.48 -18.37
N GLN A 266 8.87 6.40 -19.12
CA GLN A 266 7.97 5.24 -19.08
C GLN A 266 7.90 4.60 -17.68
N TYR A 267 9.06 4.49 -17.00
CA TYR A 267 9.21 3.89 -15.68
C TYR A 267 9.73 4.91 -14.66
N SER A 268 9.28 4.75 -13.42
CA SER A 268 9.74 5.49 -12.25
C SER A 268 9.82 4.56 -11.04
N SER A 269 10.34 5.03 -9.90
CA SER A 269 10.35 4.22 -8.67
C SER A 269 8.95 3.84 -8.20
N TYR A 270 7.93 4.64 -8.52
CA TYR A 270 6.53 4.35 -8.21
C TYR A 270 5.92 3.24 -9.07
N SER A 271 6.62 2.80 -10.12
CA SER A 271 6.21 1.69 -10.97
C SER A 271 6.49 0.32 -10.35
N PHE A 272 7.11 0.28 -9.16
CA PHE A 272 7.55 -0.95 -8.51
C PHE A 272 7.13 -0.98 -7.04
N GLY A 273 6.85 -2.18 -6.56
CA GLY A 273 6.77 -2.48 -5.13
C GLY A 273 8.16 -2.68 -4.56
N LYS A 274 8.32 -2.39 -3.27
CA LYS A 274 9.60 -2.52 -2.58
C LYS A 274 9.39 -3.15 -1.20
N LEU A 275 10.10 -4.25 -0.90
CA LEU A 275 10.23 -4.78 0.45
C LEU A 275 11.59 -4.34 1.02
N GLU A 276 11.55 -3.67 2.16
CA GLU A 276 12.71 -3.18 2.90
C GLU A 276 12.95 -4.07 4.11
N LYS A 277 14.22 -4.28 4.46
CA LYS A 277 14.54 -5.00 5.68
C LYS A 277 14.04 -4.18 6.86
N ALA A 278 13.26 -4.79 7.75
CA ALA A 278 12.81 -4.15 8.97
C ALA A 278 14.04 -3.71 9.78
N GLU A 279 14.11 -2.43 10.16
CA GLU A 279 15.04 -2.02 11.20
C GLU A 279 14.59 -2.69 12.50
N GLU A 280 15.52 -3.31 13.25
CA GLU A 280 15.23 -3.70 14.63
C GLU A 280 14.65 -2.47 15.32
N ASN A 281 13.44 -2.62 15.89
CA ASN A 281 12.78 -1.56 16.65
C ASN A 281 13.77 -1.05 17.70
N LYS A 282 14.51 0.00 17.36
CA LYS A 282 15.29 0.76 18.32
C LYS A 282 14.24 1.29 19.27
N ASN A 283 14.30 0.84 20.52
CA ASN A 283 13.53 1.37 21.63
C ASN A 283 13.38 2.88 21.43
N LEU A 284 12.19 3.28 20.98
CA LEU A 284 11.84 4.66 20.71
C LEU A 284 11.93 5.35 22.06
N THR A 285 13.08 5.98 22.31
CA THR A 285 13.30 6.76 23.53
C THR A 285 12.64 8.11 23.26
N VAL A 286 11.32 8.12 23.38
CA VAL A 286 10.50 9.30 23.10
C VAL A 286 10.44 10.14 24.36
N LYS A 287 10.88 11.39 24.25
CA LYS A 287 10.39 12.44 25.15
C LYS A 287 9.13 13.02 24.50
N PRO A 288 7.96 12.95 25.15
CA PRO A 288 6.75 13.56 24.59
C PRO A 288 6.97 15.07 24.49
N ASN A 289 7.04 15.59 23.28
CA ASN A 289 7.01 17.03 23.05
C ASN A 289 6.29 17.35 21.73
N PHE A 290 5.68 18.53 21.65
CA PHE A 290 4.96 18.97 20.46
C PHE A 290 5.85 19.01 19.20
N GLU A 291 7.17 19.19 19.35
CA GLU A 291 8.11 19.25 18.24
C GLU A 291 8.04 18.01 17.35
N SER A 292 7.79 16.83 17.92
CA SER A 292 7.72 15.56 17.18
C SER A 292 6.52 15.45 16.24
N ILE A 293 5.46 16.24 16.46
CA ILE A 293 4.26 16.30 15.60
C ILE A 293 4.06 17.68 14.95
N SER A 294 4.95 18.64 15.24
CA SER A 294 4.87 20.04 14.80
C SER A 294 4.71 20.21 13.30
N THR A 295 5.26 19.30 12.51
CA THR A 295 5.19 19.36 11.05
C THR A 295 3.79 19.13 10.46
N HIS A 296 2.85 18.68 11.28
CA HIS A 296 1.42 18.54 10.96
C HIS A 296 0.59 19.75 11.39
N TYR A 297 1.26 20.81 11.84
CA TYR A 297 0.69 22.07 12.27
C TYR A 297 1.33 23.24 11.51
N SER A 298 0.55 24.27 11.27
CA SER A 298 0.99 25.54 10.70
C SER A 298 0.70 26.66 11.70
N PRO A 299 1.70 27.49 12.06
CA PRO A 299 1.49 28.64 12.95
C PRO A 299 0.77 29.81 12.29
N ALA A 300 0.31 29.65 11.03
CA ALA A 300 -0.34 30.72 10.27
C ALA A 300 -1.52 31.35 11.04
N MET A 301 -1.49 32.67 11.12
CA MET A 301 -2.51 33.56 11.68
C MET A 301 -2.78 34.67 10.68
N VAL A 302 -3.99 35.22 10.68
CA VAL A 302 -4.31 36.43 9.90
C VAL A 302 -3.74 37.64 10.63
N GLU A 303 -2.84 38.37 9.98
CA GLU A 303 -2.20 39.58 10.52
C GLU A 303 -3.06 40.81 10.28
N ASP A 304 -3.75 40.90 9.15
CA ASP A 304 -4.68 41.99 8.82
C ASP A 304 -5.90 41.48 8.03
N GLU A 305 -7.08 41.55 8.63
CA GLU A 305 -8.34 41.10 8.00
C GLU A 305 -8.66 41.90 6.72
N GLY A 306 -8.22 43.17 6.64
CA GLY A 306 -8.51 44.07 5.51
C GLY A 306 -7.73 43.74 4.24
N SER A 307 -6.49 43.24 4.36
CA SER A 307 -5.63 42.89 3.23
C SER A 307 -5.60 41.39 2.91
N GLU A 308 -6.03 40.52 3.83
CA GLU A 308 -6.00 39.05 3.68
C GLU A 308 -7.40 38.40 3.48
N LEU A 309 -8.31 39.11 2.79
CA LEU A 309 -9.71 38.70 2.61
C LEU A 309 -9.91 37.26 2.09
N GLU A 310 -9.04 36.80 1.18
CA GLU A 310 -9.11 35.44 0.62
C GLU A 310 -8.76 34.36 1.67
N LEU A 311 -7.75 34.62 2.52
CA LEU A 311 -7.35 33.73 3.60
C LEU A 311 -8.44 33.66 4.67
N VAL A 312 -9.01 34.80 5.04
CA VAL A 312 -10.13 34.90 6.00
C VAL A 312 -11.35 34.11 5.52
N SER A 313 -11.75 34.31 4.27
CA SER A 313 -12.84 33.56 3.63
C SER A 313 -12.57 32.05 3.62
N THR A 314 -11.33 31.68 3.32
CA THR A 314 -10.84 30.31 3.33
C THR A 314 -10.93 29.67 4.73
N ILE A 315 -10.46 30.36 5.76
CA ILE A 315 -10.51 29.92 7.16
C ILE A 315 -11.96 29.71 7.60
N LYS A 316 -12.86 30.68 7.34
CA LYS A 316 -14.28 30.62 7.71
C LYS A 316 -14.99 29.43 7.07
N ARG A 317 -14.64 29.07 5.83
CA ARG A 317 -15.32 28.01 5.05
C ARG A 317 -14.76 26.60 5.29
N ARG A 318 -13.44 26.42 5.46
CA ARG A 318 -12.80 25.09 5.49
C ARG A 318 -12.88 24.39 6.85
N GLY A 319 -12.84 25.15 7.95
CA GLY A 319 -12.75 24.59 9.31
C GLY A 319 -13.91 23.66 9.68
N TYR A 320 -15.16 24.10 9.48
CA TYR A 320 -16.34 23.30 9.86
C TYR A 320 -16.55 22.05 9.00
N LYS A 321 -16.18 22.11 7.71
CA LYS A 321 -16.20 20.92 6.86
C LYS A 321 -15.28 19.83 7.43
N ARG A 322 -14.11 20.23 7.94
CA ARG A 322 -13.16 19.33 8.59
C ARG A 322 -13.66 18.85 9.96
N CYS A 323 -14.28 19.73 10.75
CA CYS A 323 -14.91 19.39 12.04
C CYS A 323 -15.99 18.32 11.86
N SER A 324 -16.93 18.53 10.94
CA SER A 324 -17.96 17.56 10.61
C SER A 324 -17.38 16.20 10.21
N ALA A 325 -16.35 16.16 9.35
CA ALA A 325 -15.69 14.93 8.96
C ALA A 325 -14.98 14.17 10.10
N ASN A 326 -14.60 14.85 11.19
CA ASN A 326 -13.93 14.24 12.35
C ASN A 326 -14.84 14.09 13.58
N SER A 327 -16.09 14.53 13.49
CA SER A 327 -17.04 14.56 14.61
C SER A 327 -17.17 13.19 15.30
N TYR A 328 -17.28 12.11 14.53
CA TYR A 328 -17.28 10.74 15.04
C TYR A 328 -16.03 10.41 15.85
N ASN A 329 -14.84 10.73 15.32
CA ASN A 329 -13.56 10.47 16.01
C ASN A 329 -13.49 11.19 17.36
N PHE A 330 -13.88 12.46 17.38
CA PHE A 330 -13.88 13.27 18.60
C PHE A 330 -14.95 12.83 19.59
N ALA A 331 -16.10 12.31 19.14
CA ALA A 331 -17.10 11.71 20.03
C ALA A 331 -16.58 10.46 20.72
N VAL A 332 -15.99 9.53 19.98
CA VAL A 332 -15.41 8.33 20.60
C VAL A 332 -14.30 8.74 21.57
N LEU A 333 -13.41 9.66 21.16
CA LEU A 333 -12.34 10.16 22.00
C LEU A 333 -12.83 10.86 23.28
N ALA A 334 -13.93 11.62 23.21
CA ALA A 334 -14.49 12.34 24.36
C ALA A 334 -15.19 11.42 25.37
N ASN A 335 -15.84 10.36 24.88
CA ASN A 335 -16.62 9.45 25.72
C ASN A 335 -15.82 8.24 26.23
N ASP A 336 -14.93 7.68 25.41
CA ASP A 336 -14.13 6.50 25.74
C ASP A 336 -12.74 6.54 25.05
N MET A 337 -11.84 7.30 25.66
CA MET A 337 -10.47 7.48 25.17
C MET A 337 -9.67 6.17 25.17
N ASP A 338 -9.88 5.30 26.17
CA ASP A 338 -9.08 4.09 26.31
C ASP A 338 -9.44 3.10 25.18
N SER A 339 -10.73 2.88 24.88
CA SER A 339 -11.17 2.08 23.73
C SER A 339 -10.76 2.69 22.39
N TYR A 340 -10.79 4.02 22.28
CA TYR A 340 -10.29 4.74 21.11
C TYR A 340 -8.81 4.41 20.83
N LEU A 341 -7.96 4.53 21.86
CA LEU A 341 -6.53 4.30 21.75
C LEU A 341 -6.19 2.82 21.53
N GLU A 342 -6.89 1.89 22.18
CA GLU A 342 -6.74 0.45 21.93
C GLU A 342 -6.98 0.12 20.45
N ARG A 343 -8.01 0.72 19.84
CA ARG A 343 -8.26 0.57 18.41
C ARG A 343 -7.16 1.18 17.57
N VAL A 344 -6.69 2.40 17.88
CA VAL A 344 -5.58 3.05 17.16
C VAL A 344 -4.33 2.17 17.18
N GLN A 345 -3.93 1.69 18.37
CA GLN A 345 -2.78 0.82 18.57
C GLN A 345 -2.91 -0.49 17.80
N ARG A 346 -4.08 -1.14 17.83
CA ARG A 346 -4.36 -2.36 17.06
C ARG A 346 -4.25 -2.12 15.56
N VAL A 347 -4.79 -1.00 15.05
CA VAL A 347 -4.72 -0.68 13.62
C VAL A 347 -3.27 -0.43 13.20
N ILE A 348 -2.54 0.49 13.85
CA ILE A 348 -1.15 0.78 13.47
C ILE A 348 -0.26 -0.45 13.63
N SER A 349 -0.48 -1.27 14.67
CA SER A 349 0.19 -2.55 14.82
C SER A 349 -0.09 -3.45 13.62
N GLY A 350 -1.30 -3.49 13.07
CA GLY A 350 -1.58 -4.24 11.84
C GLY A 350 -0.73 -3.79 10.64
N TYR A 351 -0.47 -2.49 10.50
CA TYR A 351 0.40 -1.95 9.44
C TYR A 351 1.89 -2.26 9.67
N LEU A 352 2.33 -2.38 10.93
CA LEU A 352 3.73 -2.61 11.32
C LEU A 352 4.06 -4.10 11.55
N LYS A 353 3.04 -4.90 11.88
CA LYS A 353 3.09 -6.35 12.12
C LYS A 353 3.31 -7.14 10.84
N ASP A 354 3.13 -6.52 9.67
CA ASP A 354 3.50 -7.08 8.37
C ASP A 354 5.03 -7.15 8.17
N THR A 355 5.79 -7.42 9.24
CA THR A 355 7.19 -7.83 9.16
C THR A 355 7.23 -9.34 8.95
N TYR A 356 7.13 -9.77 7.70
CA TYR A 356 7.32 -11.18 7.36
C TYR A 356 8.78 -11.39 7.00
N ILE A 357 9.37 -12.48 7.50
CA ILE A 357 10.77 -12.87 7.24
C ILE A 357 11.82 -11.76 7.49
N GLY A 358 11.50 -10.77 8.32
CA GLY A 358 12.36 -9.60 8.60
C GLY A 358 12.27 -8.47 7.58
N TYR A 359 11.21 -8.42 6.77
CA TYR A 359 10.96 -7.42 5.73
C TYR A 359 9.59 -6.76 5.87
N ILE A 360 9.51 -5.47 5.56
CA ILE A 360 8.29 -4.67 5.51
C ILE A 360 8.03 -4.15 4.10
N LEU A 361 6.77 -3.95 3.72
CA LEU A 361 6.41 -3.29 2.47
C LEU A 361 6.67 -1.77 2.58
N SER A 362 7.60 -1.27 1.77
CA SER A 362 7.98 0.15 1.70
C SER A 362 6.88 1.03 1.13
N GLY A 363 6.86 2.29 1.54
CA GLY A 363 5.96 3.30 1.01
C GLY A 363 4.49 3.16 1.44
N ARG A 364 4.18 2.24 2.36
CA ARG A 364 2.82 2.14 2.95
C ARG A 364 2.57 3.26 3.96
N ILE A 365 3.53 3.51 4.85
CA ILE A 365 3.53 4.62 5.82
C ILE A 365 4.98 5.06 5.98
N SER A 366 5.28 6.36 5.90
CA SER A 366 6.65 6.84 6.11
C SER A 366 7.07 6.64 7.57
N LYS A 367 8.38 6.44 7.83
CA LYS A 367 8.94 6.40 9.19
C LYS A 367 8.52 7.61 10.02
N ARG A 368 8.55 8.80 9.41
CA ARG A 368 8.08 10.04 10.03
C ARG A 368 6.61 9.98 10.45
N THR A 369 5.73 9.44 9.61
CA THR A 369 4.32 9.24 10.00
C THR A 369 4.20 8.23 11.13
N VAL A 370 4.94 7.11 11.09
CA VAL A 370 4.94 6.12 12.19
C VAL A 370 5.36 6.77 13.50
N ASP A 371 6.45 7.54 13.49
CA ASP A 371 6.92 8.28 14.66
C ASP A 371 5.86 9.29 15.13
N ALA A 372 5.23 10.05 14.22
CA ALA A 372 4.18 11.00 14.56
C ALA A 372 2.95 10.33 15.20
N ILE A 373 2.57 9.13 14.72
CA ILE A 373 1.47 8.34 15.30
C ILE A 373 1.81 7.92 16.73
N TYR A 374 2.99 7.33 16.96
CA TYR A 374 3.37 6.89 18.31
C TYR A 374 3.50 8.06 19.28
N ASN A 375 4.08 9.18 18.85
CA ASN A 375 4.10 10.41 19.65
C ASN A 375 2.69 10.90 19.99
N SER A 376 1.77 10.85 19.02
CA SER A 376 0.37 11.26 19.24
C SER A 376 -0.34 10.34 20.23
N ILE A 377 -0.10 9.03 20.18
CA ILE A 377 -0.61 8.08 21.17
C ILE A 377 -0.11 8.45 22.58
N ILE A 378 1.18 8.69 22.75
CA ILE A 378 1.78 9.07 24.05
C ILE A 378 1.17 10.37 24.59
N ILE A 379 0.97 11.38 23.72
CA ILE A 379 0.32 12.66 24.11
C ILE A 379 -1.09 12.42 24.64
N LEU A 380 -1.89 11.60 23.95
CA LEU A 380 -3.26 11.30 24.36
C LEU A 380 -3.31 10.43 25.62
N GLU A 381 -2.42 9.44 25.76
CA GLU A 381 -2.29 8.61 26.96
C GLU A 381 -1.90 9.42 28.20
N GLY A 382 -1.16 10.51 28.03
CA GLY A 382 -0.80 11.44 29.11
C GLY A 382 -2.00 12.11 29.77
N LYS A 383 -3.16 12.16 29.09
CA LYS A 383 -4.41 12.78 29.57
C LYS A 383 -4.24 14.24 30.05
N ASP A 384 -3.19 14.91 29.58
CA ASP A 384 -2.92 16.33 29.82
C ASP A 384 -3.52 17.16 28.68
N PHE A 385 -4.56 17.92 29.00
CA PHE A 385 -5.28 18.77 28.04
C PHE A 385 -4.83 20.23 28.08
N SER A 386 -3.79 20.57 28.85
CA SER A 386 -3.30 21.94 28.99
C SER A 386 -2.62 22.45 27.70
N ASP A 387 -1.92 21.58 26.98
CA ASP A 387 -1.42 21.86 25.63
C ASP A 387 -2.48 21.49 24.58
N VAL A 388 -3.43 22.40 24.37
CA VAL A 388 -4.52 22.21 23.39
C VAL A 388 -3.99 21.98 21.97
N ARG A 389 -2.86 22.60 21.62
CA ARG A 389 -2.26 22.43 20.30
C ARG A 389 -1.77 21.00 20.10
N ALA A 390 -0.97 20.49 21.05
CA ALA A 390 -0.49 19.12 21.02
C ALA A 390 -1.65 18.11 21.06
N PHE A 391 -2.61 18.32 21.95
CA PHE A 391 -3.79 17.46 22.08
C PHE A 391 -4.58 17.35 20.78
N ILE A 392 -4.97 18.47 20.17
CA ILE A 392 -5.78 18.45 18.95
C ILE A 392 -4.99 17.93 17.76
N THR A 393 -3.72 18.31 17.61
CA THR A 393 -2.88 17.74 16.53
C THR A 393 -2.74 16.23 16.69
N ALA A 394 -2.50 15.72 17.90
CA ALA A 394 -2.44 14.30 18.18
C ALA A 394 -3.77 13.59 17.85
N ALA A 395 -4.90 14.14 18.30
CA ALA A 395 -6.23 13.59 18.06
C ALA A 395 -6.57 13.48 16.57
N VAL A 396 -6.17 14.46 15.75
CA VAL A 396 -6.37 14.41 14.30
C VAL A 396 -5.46 13.35 13.66
N ILE A 397 -4.18 13.27 14.04
CA ILE A 397 -3.24 12.25 13.54
C ILE A 397 -3.77 10.84 13.86
N THR A 398 -4.12 10.56 15.12
CA THR A 398 -4.68 9.27 15.51
C THR A 398 -6.05 9.02 14.89
N GLY A 399 -6.81 10.07 14.55
CA GLY A 399 -8.08 9.97 13.83
C GLY A 399 -7.94 9.30 12.47
N TYR A 400 -6.88 9.59 11.72
CA TYR A 400 -6.57 8.88 10.47
C TYR A 400 -6.32 7.39 10.71
N VAL A 401 -5.59 7.05 11.76
CA VAL A 401 -5.28 5.66 12.13
C VAL A 401 -6.53 4.91 12.56
N PHE A 402 -7.36 5.53 13.41
CA PHE A 402 -8.61 4.96 13.92
C PHE A 402 -9.57 4.54 12.77
N ASN A 403 -9.52 5.28 11.66
CA ASN A 403 -10.29 5.03 10.43
C ASN A 403 -9.57 4.12 9.42
N GLY A 404 -8.42 3.53 9.75
CA GLY A 404 -7.69 2.63 8.85
C GLY A 404 -6.99 3.35 7.68
N MET A 405 -6.67 4.64 7.83
CA MET A 405 -6.10 5.47 6.77
C MET A 405 -4.77 6.16 7.16
N PRO A 406 -3.81 5.47 7.83
CA PRO A 406 -2.58 6.11 8.31
C PRO A 406 -1.70 6.65 7.18
N PHE A 407 -1.78 6.09 5.97
CA PHE A 407 -1.00 6.52 4.80
C PHE A 407 -1.40 7.91 4.26
N LEU A 408 -2.55 8.45 4.69
CA LEU A 408 -2.98 9.79 4.29
C LEU A 408 -2.41 10.91 5.19
N ILE A 409 -1.78 10.57 6.32
CA ILE A 409 -1.25 11.55 7.27
C ILE A 409 -0.17 12.43 6.62
N ASP A 410 0.73 11.86 5.81
CA ASP A 410 1.77 12.64 5.11
C ASP A 410 1.21 13.66 4.11
N SER A 411 0.01 13.42 3.56
CA SER A 411 -0.62 14.30 2.57
C SER A 411 -1.71 15.19 3.17
N MET A 412 -1.96 15.11 4.48
CA MET A 412 -2.97 15.96 5.10
C MET A 412 -2.51 17.42 5.14
N ARG A 413 -3.42 18.35 4.84
CA ARG A 413 -3.15 19.78 5.06
C ARG A 413 -2.86 20.00 6.55
N PRO A 414 -1.75 20.66 6.92
CA PRO A 414 -1.46 21.02 8.30
C PRO A 414 -2.62 21.75 8.98
N LEU A 415 -2.79 21.52 10.28
CA LEU A 415 -3.76 22.22 11.11
C LEU A 415 -3.26 23.64 11.37
N ASP A 416 -4.11 24.64 11.15
CA ASP A 416 -3.85 26.01 11.59
C ASP A 416 -4.47 26.28 12.96
N ASN A 417 -4.15 27.42 13.59
CA ASN A 417 -4.69 27.77 14.91
C ASN A 417 -6.22 27.84 14.95
N TYR A 418 -6.87 28.20 13.83
CA TYR A 418 -8.33 28.26 13.74
C TYR A 418 -8.95 26.86 13.69
N ASP A 419 -8.30 25.89 13.04
CA ASP A 419 -8.69 24.48 13.14
C ASP A 419 -8.55 23.98 14.57
N ILE A 420 -7.41 24.24 15.23
CA ILE A 420 -7.14 23.83 16.61
C ILE A 420 -8.26 24.32 17.54
N MET A 421 -8.59 25.61 17.47
CA MET A 421 -9.65 26.21 18.27
C MET A 421 -11.02 25.54 18.01
N ARG A 422 -11.43 25.38 16.75
CA ARG A 422 -12.74 24.79 16.43
C ARG A 422 -12.86 23.34 16.87
N PHE A 423 -11.82 22.54 16.68
CA PHE A 423 -11.82 21.14 17.13
C PHE A 423 -11.88 21.03 18.64
N TRP A 424 -11.13 21.87 19.34
CA TRP A 424 -11.15 21.90 20.80
C TRP A 424 -12.52 22.28 21.34
N LEU A 425 -13.13 23.35 20.80
CA LEU A 425 -14.48 23.75 21.20
C LEU A 425 -15.52 22.67 20.87
N MET A 426 -15.42 22.00 19.71
CA MET A 426 -16.30 20.88 19.37
C MET A 426 -16.15 19.72 20.36
N PHE A 427 -14.92 19.36 20.72
CA PHE A 427 -14.63 18.34 21.72
C PHE A 427 -15.22 18.70 23.09
N LEU A 428 -15.08 19.95 23.52
CA LEU A 428 -15.64 20.44 24.77
C LEU A 428 -17.17 20.43 24.76
N THR A 429 -17.81 20.87 23.66
CA THR A 429 -19.28 20.77 23.49
C THR A 429 -19.75 19.33 23.67
N ILE A 430 -19.11 18.38 22.96
CA ILE A 430 -19.47 16.95 23.07
C ILE A 430 -19.35 16.47 24.52
N LYS A 431 -18.26 16.81 25.20
CA LYS A 431 -17.99 16.39 26.58
C LYS A 431 -18.96 17.01 27.59
N GLN A 432 -19.27 18.31 27.46
CA GLN A 432 -20.17 19.02 28.36
C GLN A 432 -21.61 18.46 28.30
N TYR A 433 -22.08 18.16 27.09
CA TYR A 433 -23.44 17.66 26.90
C TYR A 433 -23.55 16.13 26.85
N GLY A 434 -22.44 15.40 27.04
CA GLY A 434 -22.40 13.94 27.01
C GLY A 434 -22.96 13.36 25.71
N ILE A 435 -22.62 13.98 24.57
CA ILE A 435 -23.17 13.59 23.27
C ILE A 435 -22.60 12.23 22.87
N ASP A 436 -23.47 11.23 22.82
CA ASP A 436 -23.11 9.87 22.43
C ASP A 436 -22.68 9.79 20.96
N VAL A 437 -21.78 8.85 20.67
CA VAL A 437 -21.18 8.68 19.34
C VAL A 437 -22.22 8.38 18.26
N ASP A 438 -23.23 7.56 18.57
CA ASP A 438 -24.27 7.16 17.61
C ASP A 438 -25.32 8.26 17.42
N SER A 439 -25.24 9.32 18.23
CA SER A 439 -26.20 10.42 18.24
C SER A 439 -25.74 11.66 17.47
N ILE A 440 -24.50 11.72 16.96
CA ILE A 440 -24.03 12.87 16.18
C ILE A 440 -24.68 12.89 14.79
N GLY A 441 -25.66 13.78 14.61
CA GLY A 441 -26.35 14.01 13.34
C GLY A 441 -25.87 15.26 12.59
N SER A 442 -25.31 16.26 13.29
CA SER A 442 -24.81 17.48 12.64
C SER A 442 -23.72 18.20 13.42
N VAL A 443 -22.75 18.76 12.69
CA VAL A 443 -21.78 19.74 13.20
C VAL A 443 -21.76 20.93 12.25
N ARG A 444 -22.09 22.12 12.76
CA ARG A 444 -22.15 23.35 11.97
C ARG A 444 -21.63 24.55 12.76
N SER A 445 -21.52 25.70 12.10
CA SER A 445 -21.24 26.95 12.79
C SER A 445 -22.53 27.50 13.39
N ASP A 446 -22.54 27.78 14.70
CA ASP A 446 -23.60 28.57 15.33
C ASP A 446 -23.48 30.02 14.85
N LYS A 447 -24.46 30.52 14.09
CA LYS A 447 -24.41 31.90 13.56
C LYS A 447 -24.74 32.96 14.60
N SER A 448 -25.28 32.56 15.76
CA SER A 448 -25.64 33.45 16.85
C SER A 448 -24.52 33.62 17.87
N GLN A 449 -23.58 32.66 17.95
CA GLN A 449 -22.50 32.65 18.92
C GLN A 449 -21.14 32.76 18.21
N SER A 450 -20.36 33.80 18.52
CA SER A 450 -19.03 34.00 17.94
C SER A 450 -18.05 34.64 18.91
N ILE A 451 -16.77 34.31 18.75
CA ILE A 451 -15.64 34.90 19.47
C ILE A 451 -14.65 35.54 18.49
N SER A 452 -13.90 36.52 18.97
CA SER A 452 -12.73 37.03 18.25
C SER A 452 -11.51 36.20 18.59
N PHE A 453 -10.88 35.59 17.60
CA PHE A 453 -9.64 34.82 17.77
C PHE A 453 -8.61 35.23 16.72
N GLY A 454 -7.49 35.81 17.17
CA GLY A 454 -6.63 36.61 16.30
C GLY A 454 -7.43 37.77 15.68
N ASN A 455 -7.26 38.00 14.37
CA ASN A 455 -8.01 38.99 13.60
C ASN A 455 -9.18 38.38 12.81
N VAL A 456 -9.78 37.28 13.30
CA VAL A 456 -10.91 36.61 12.63
C VAL A 456 -12.03 36.34 13.61
N GLN A 457 -13.24 36.73 13.24
CA GLN A 457 -14.46 36.31 13.94
C GLN A 457 -14.73 34.82 13.67
N LEU A 458 -14.64 34.00 14.73
CA LEU A 458 -14.92 32.58 14.72
C LEU A 458 -16.29 32.31 15.34
N PHE A 459 -17.17 31.66 14.60
CA PHE A 459 -18.42 31.14 15.15
C PHE A 459 -18.15 29.93 16.06
N LEU A 460 -18.99 29.68 17.06
CA LEU A 460 -18.83 28.48 17.87
C LEU A 460 -19.30 27.23 17.11
N PRO A 461 -18.70 26.05 17.34
CA PRO A 461 -19.19 24.80 16.76
C PRO A 461 -20.47 24.34 17.49
N GLU A 462 -21.55 24.25 16.72
CA GLU A 462 -22.81 23.66 17.16
C GLU A 462 -22.84 22.17 16.80
N VAL A 463 -23.04 21.31 17.80
CA VAL A 463 -23.20 19.86 17.64
C VAL A 463 -24.63 19.50 18.00
N ASN A 464 -25.42 19.01 17.04
CA ASN A 464 -26.84 18.67 17.23
C ASN A 464 -27.71 19.79 17.82
N GLY A 465 -27.46 21.05 17.47
CA GLY A 465 -28.21 22.17 18.06
C GLY A 465 -27.65 22.69 19.38
N LEU A 466 -26.57 22.09 19.91
CA LEU A 466 -25.95 22.48 21.17
C LEU A 466 -24.61 23.17 20.91
N SER A 467 -24.39 24.31 21.55
CA SER A 467 -23.13 25.05 21.52
C SER A 467 -22.76 25.47 22.93
N LEU A 468 -21.47 25.65 23.20
CA LEU A 468 -21.02 26.32 24.41
C LEU A 468 -21.48 27.79 24.40
N GLU A 469 -21.60 28.37 25.59
CA GLU A 469 -21.87 29.80 25.75
C GLU A 469 -20.59 30.62 25.52
N VAL A 470 -20.73 31.79 24.88
CA VAL A 470 -19.58 32.65 24.54
C VAL A 470 -18.78 33.06 25.78
N SER A 471 -19.45 33.39 26.89
CA SER A 471 -18.78 33.78 28.14
C SER A 471 -17.89 32.68 28.70
N ASP A 472 -18.33 31.42 28.59
CA ASP A 472 -17.57 30.27 29.08
C ASP A 472 -16.36 30.01 28.21
N VAL A 473 -16.53 30.14 26.89
CA VAL A 473 -15.43 30.01 25.92
C VAL A 473 -14.37 31.09 26.12
N GLU A 474 -14.76 32.34 26.32
CA GLU A 474 -13.81 33.44 26.57
C GLU A 474 -13.00 33.22 27.86
N ALA A 475 -13.66 32.75 28.94
CA ALA A 475 -12.98 32.39 30.17
C ALA A 475 -11.98 31.24 29.98
N LEU A 476 -12.36 30.21 29.21
CA LEU A 476 -11.49 29.06 28.90
C LEU A 476 -10.26 29.46 28.07
N ILE A 477 -10.43 30.36 27.10
CA ILE A 477 -9.32 30.87 26.28
C ILE A 477 -8.31 31.64 27.15
N GLN A 478 -8.79 32.49 28.07
CA GLN A 478 -7.91 33.24 28.98
C GLN A 478 -7.09 32.32 29.91
N GLN A 479 -7.64 31.16 30.26
CA GLN A 479 -6.99 30.17 31.12
C GLN A 479 -6.04 29.23 30.36
N THR A 480 -5.97 29.32 29.03
CA THR A 480 -5.19 28.42 28.17
C THR A 480 -4.03 29.18 27.50
N PRO A 481 -2.81 29.15 28.06
CA PRO A 481 -1.69 30.03 27.65
C PRO A 481 -1.19 29.84 26.21
N LEU A 482 -1.49 28.69 25.59
CA LEU A 482 -1.09 28.36 24.21
C LEU A 482 -2.12 28.83 23.16
N LEU A 483 -3.27 29.35 23.61
CA LEU A 483 -4.32 29.96 22.80
C LEU A 483 -4.43 31.48 23.04
N SER A 484 -3.79 32.02 24.08
CA SER A 484 -3.62 33.46 24.23
C SER A 484 -2.71 34.01 23.12
N GLN A 485 -3.17 35.06 22.43
CA GLN A 485 -2.45 35.74 21.36
C GLN A 485 -0.99 36.05 21.78
N PRO A 486 -0.02 36.11 20.84
CA PRO A 486 1.20 36.86 21.10
C PRO A 486 0.75 38.28 21.48
N ALA A 487 1.22 38.78 22.62
CA ALA A 487 0.95 40.14 23.04
C ALA A 487 1.24 41.08 21.86
N VAL A 488 0.22 41.84 21.46
CA VAL A 488 0.33 42.92 20.48
C VAL A 488 1.44 43.84 21.00
N PHE A 489 2.62 43.82 20.36
CA PHE A 489 3.53 44.95 20.49
C PHE A 489 2.87 46.12 19.74
N LEU A 490 2.51 47.14 20.52
CA LEU A 490 1.96 48.43 20.10
C LEU A 490 2.67 49.04 18.89
#